data_AF-A0A4Q3C820-F1
#
_entry.id   AF-A0A4Q3C820-F1
#
_cell.length_a   1.000
_cell.length_b   1.000
_cell.length_c   1.000
_cell.angle_alpha   90.00
_cell.angle_beta   90.00
_cell.angle_gamma   90.00
#
_symmetry.space_group_name_H-M   'P 1'
#
loop_
_entity.id
_entity.type
_entity.pdbx_description
1 polymer ?
#
loop_
_entity_poly.entity_id
_entity_poly.type
_entity_poly.pdbx_seq_one_letter_code
_entity_poly.pdbx_strand_id
1 'polypeptide(L)'
;MRSLIRLMMIAGALAISASAAHADERSRCEALSVDGPVKIKATLVPAGFIVPKSYYPAGNAKLHFGAGSADGKEPPIDKVDQSFCRVEGVAPAAIRFELWLPVRGWNGRMLGVGNGAMAGAIPYPAIQSGLEAGYAVVGSDLGHEGGFYDSRFTIGRPDLLVDWGHRANHVMTVEARRLIAAFYG
;
A
#
# COMPACT_ATOMS: atom_id res chain seq x y z
N MET A 1 55.15 -23.49 39.03
CA MET A 1 54.39 -23.87 37.81
C MET A 1 53.01 -24.41 38.19
N ARG A 2 51.98 -23.55 38.32
CA ARG A 2 50.57 -23.95 38.20
C ARG A 2 49.80 -22.77 37.59
N SER A 3 49.14 -23.07 36.48
CA SER A 3 48.64 -22.13 35.47
C SER A 3 47.37 -21.42 35.93
N LEU A 4 47.34 -20.10 35.75
CA LEU A 4 46.14 -19.25 35.87
C LEU A 4 45.35 -19.36 34.56
N ILE A 5 44.21 -20.05 34.59
CA ILE A 5 43.26 -20.06 33.47
C ILE A 5 42.45 -18.77 33.55
N ARG A 6 42.72 -17.82 32.66
CA ARG A 6 41.88 -16.63 32.42
C ARG A 6 40.63 -17.07 31.65
N LEU A 7 39.49 -17.00 32.32
CA LEU A 7 38.17 -17.14 31.71
C LEU A 7 37.86 -15.84 30.93
N MET A 8 38.08 -15.84 29.61
CA MET A 8 37.57 -14.79 28.73
C MET A 8 36.08 -15.04 28.48
N MET A 9 35.21 -14.28 29.12
CA MET A 9 33.82 -14.14 28.67
C MET A 9 33.81 -13.28 27.40
N ILE A 10 33.49 -13.90 26.27
CA ILE A 10 33.19 -13.18 25.03
C ILE A 10 31.73 -12.70 25.14
N ALA A 11 31.55 -11.42 25.49
CA ALA A 11 30.29 -10.73 25.29
C ALA A 11 30.12 -10.48 23.78
N GLY A 12 29.49 -11.42 23.08
CA GLY A 12 29.10 -11.25 21.69
C GLY A 12 27.96 -10.24 21.60
N ALA A 13 28.26 -8.99 21.25
CA ALA A 13 27.25 -8.02 20.88
C ALA A 13 26.53 -8.52 19.61
N LEU A 14 25.22 -8.76 19.72
CA LEU A 14 24.37 -9.19 18.62
C LEU A 14 24.18 -8.01 17.64
N ALA A 15 25.14 -7.79 16.76
CA ALA A 15 24.95 -6.92 15.61
C ALA A 15 23.98 -7.62 14.65
N ILE A 16 22.68 -7.33 14.77
CA ILE A 16 21.69 -7.74 13.78
C ILE A 16 22.08 -7.04 12.48
N SER A 17 22.60 -7.80 11.53
CA SER A 17 23.03 -7.28 10.24
C SER A 17 21.80 -6.75 9.48
N ALA A 18 21.96 -5.67 8.71
CA ALA A 18 20.86 -5.09 7.92
C ALA A 18 20.20 -6.12 6.99
N SER A 19 20.97 -7.13 6.55
CA SER A 19 20.50 -8.28 5.78
C SER A 19 19.41 -9.10 6.49
N ALA A 20 19.55 -9.33 7.80
CA ALA A 20 18.58 -10.09 8.58
C ALA A 20 17.27 -9.31 8.79
N ALA A 21 17.36 -7.99 9.03
CA ALA A 21 16.17 -7.14 9.14
C ALA A 21 15.39 -7.04 7.81
N HIS A 22 16.10 -6.98 6.67
CA HIS A 22 15.44 -7.00 5.36
C HIS A 22 14.83 -8.36 5.01
N ALA A 23 15.42 -9.47 5.48
CA ALA A 23 14.84 -10.81 5.32
C ALA A 23 13.53 -10.95 6.11
N ASP A 24 13.44 -10.35 7.30
CA ASP A 24 12.20 -10.28 8.11
C ASP A 24 11.11 -9.44 7.43
N GLU A 25 11.44 -8.22 6.99
CA GLU A 25 10.52 -7.33 6.27
C GLU A 25 9.93 -7.99 5.01
N ARG A 26 10.78 -8.69 4.23
CA ARG A 26 10.35 -9.42 3.04
C ARG A 26 9.43 -10.57 3.39
N SER A 27 9.84 -11.41 4.32
CA SER A 27 9.08 -12.62 4.69
C SER A 27 7.69 -12.25 5.23
N ARG A 28 7.61 -11.22 6.08
CA ARG A 28 6.34 -10.70 6.60
C ARG A 28 5.43 -10.16 5.50
N CYS A 29 6.00 -9.44 4.53
CA CYS A 29 5.23 -8.93 3.40
C CYS A 29 4.72 -10.05 2.51
N GLU A 30 5.60 -10.94 2.05
CA GLU A 30 5.26 -11.99 1.10
C GLU A 30 4.30 -13.02 1.69
N ALA A 31 4.33 -13.23 3.02
CA ALA A 31 3.37 -14.06 3.75
C ALA A 31 1.91 -13.60 3.67
N LEU A 32 1.64 -12.34 3.25
CA LEU A 32 0.28 -11.87 2.99
C LEU A 32 -0.32 -12.44 1.70
N SER A 33 0.51 -12.99 0.80
CA SER A 33 0.04 -13.53 -0.48
C SER A 33 -0.83 -14.75 -0.27
N VAL A 34 -2.02 -14.75 -0.85
CA VAL A 34 -2.98 -15.86 -0.76
C VAL A 34 -3.70 -16.05 -2.09
N ASP A 35 -3.87 -17.31 -2.50
CA ASP A 35 -4.73 -17.67 -3.63
C ASP A 35 -6.08 -18.16 -3.07
N GLY A 36 -7.05 -17.26 -3.05
CA GLY A 36 -8.37 -17.48 -2.48
C GLY A 36 -9.46 -16.71 -3.23
N PRO A 37 -10.67 -16.57 -2.65
CA PRO A 37 -11.77 -15.83 -3.27
C PRO A 37 -11.40 -14.38 -3.60
N VAL A 38 -10.58 -13.77 -2.74
CA VAL A 38 -9.80 -12.57 -3.06
C VAL A 38 -8.36 -13.01 -3.25
N LYS A 39 -7.82 -12.81 -4.44
CA LYS A 39 -6.42 -13.11 -4.77
C LYS A 39 -5.55 -11.98 -4.28
N ILE A 40 -4.55 -12.30 -3.47
CA ILE A 40 -3.61 -11.32 -2.92
C ILE A 40 -2.20 -11.70 -3.37
N LYS A 41 -1.51 -10.74 -3.96
CA LYS A 41 -0.08 -10.81 -4.20
C LYS A 41 0.59 -9.69 -3.43
N ALA A 42 1.46 -10.05 -2.49
CA ALA A 42 2.21 -9.09 -1.70
C ALA A 42 3.70 -9.17 -2.07
N THR A 43 4.34 -8.02 -2.20
CA THR A 43 5.75 -7.94 -2.59
C THR A 43 6.42 -6.79 -1.85
N LEU A 44 7.58 -7.07 -1.26
CA LEU A 44 8.39 -6.01 -0.65
C LEU A 44 8.98 -5.15 -1.75
N VAL A 45 8.62 -3.87 -1.74
CA VAL A 45 9.09 -2.88 -2.71
C VAL A 45 10.18 -2.02 -2.05
N PRO A 46 11.38 -1.91 -2.65
CA PRO A 46 12.44 -1.04 -2.15
C PRO A 46 12.12 0.43 -2.42
N ALA A 47 12.84 1.32 -1.73
CA ALA A 47 12.83 2.75 -2.04
C ALA A 47 13.24 3.03 -3.51
N GLY A 48 12.71 4.10 -4.08
CA GLY A 48 12.87 4.46 -5.48
C GLY A 48 11.85 3.82 -6.43
N PHE A 49 10.74 3.29 -5.90
CA PHE A 49 9.67 2.71 -6.69
C PHE A 49 8.98 3.76 -7.55
N ILE A 50 8.92 3.52 -8.86
CA ILE A 50 8.21 4.39 -9.80
C ILE A 50 6.73 3.98 -9.83
N VAL A 51 5.88 4.95 -9.52
CA VAL A 51 4.44 4.76 -9.45
C VAL A 51 3.87 4.45 -10.83
N PRO A 52 2.99 3.43 -10.98
CA PRO A 52 2.40 3.11 -12.27
C PRO A 52 1.53 4.25 -12.81
N LYS A 53 1.46 4.35 -14.14
CA LYS A 53 0.52 5.29 -14.78
C LYS A 53 -0.92 4.88 -14.48
N SER A 54 -1.77 5.86 -14.23
CA SER A 54 -3.19 5.71 -13.94
C SER A 54 -3.98 6.84 -14.60
N TYR A 55 -5.30 6.72 -14.66
CA TYR A 55 -6.20 7.78 -15.14
C TYR A 55 -6.18 9.04 -14.26
N TYR A 56 -5.58 8.96 -13.06
CA TYR A 56 -5.32 10.11 -12.20
C TYR A 56 -4.09 10.90 -12.66
N PRO A 57 -4.26 12.16 -13.14
CA PRO A 57 -3.13 13.03 -13.36
C PRO A 57 -2.51 13.40 -12.02
N ALA A 58 -1.18 13.40 -11.98
CA ALA A 58 -0.41 13.61 -10.78
C ALA A 58 -0.86 14.84 -9.96
N GLY A 59 -0.96 16.02 -10.58
CA GLY A 59 -1.14 17.28 -9.85
C GLY A 59 -2.42 17.41 -9.01
N ASN A 60 -3.55 16.87 -9.47
CA ASN A 60 -4.88 17.18 -8.89
C ASN A 60 -5.44 16.07 -7.99
N ALA A 61 -4.73 14.96 -7.85
CA ALA A 61 -5.19 13.77 -7.13
C ALA A 61 -4.41 13.51 -5.83
N LYS A 62 -3.61 14.48 -5.39
CA LYS A 62 -2.80 14.41 -4.16
C LYS A 62 -3.67 14.62 -2.93
N LEU A 63 -3.24 14.01 -1.83
CA LEU A 63 -3.79 14.32 -0.52
C LEU A 63 -2.82 15.23 0.23
N HIS A 64 -3.35 16.30 0.81
CA HIS A 64 -2.57 17.20 1.62
C HIS A 64 -2.80 16.91 3.11
N PHE A 65 -1.71 16.66 3.84
CA PHE A 65 -1.75 16.41 5.29
C PHE A 65 -1.05 17.58 6.02
N GLY A 66 -1.82 18.49 6.63
CA GLY A 66 -1.30 19.59 7.47
C GLY A 66 -1.73 21.00 7.07
N ALA A 67 -1.40 21.99 7.92
CA ALA A 67 -1.56 23.42 7.61
C ALA A 67 -0.47 23.85 6.62
N GLY A 68 -0.86 24.46 5.49
CA GLY A 68 0.06 24.74 4.36
C GLY A 68 -0.14 23.85 3.13
N SER A 69 -1.37 23.35 2.93
CA SER A 69 -1.75 22.55 1.75
C SER A 69 -1.67 23.29 0.41
N ALA A 70 -1.15 24.53 0.38
CA ALA A 70 -1.06 25.37 -0.82
C ALA A 70 0.39 25.77 -1.18
N ASP A 71 1.39 25.35 -0.40
CA ASP A 71 2.70 26.02 -0.35
C ASP A 71 3.73 25.47 -1.37
N GLY A 72 3.34 24.54 -2.23
CA GLY A 72 4.07 24.22 -3.46
C GLY A 72 5.41 23.49 -3.33
N LYS A 73 5.81 23.02 -2.15
CA LYS A 73 6.94 22.08 -1.97
C LYS A 73 6.44 20.66 -1.72
N GLU A 74 5.64 20.15 -2.64
CA GLU A 74 5.17 18.77 -2.53
C GLU A 74 6.20 17.77 -3.07
N PRO A 75 6.34 16.60 -2.42
CA PRO A 75 7.10 15.50 -2.97
C PRO A 75 6.63 15.13 -4.38
N PRO A 76 7.56 14.75 -5.28
CA PRO A 76 7.22 14.13 -6.55
C PRO A 76 6.40 12.86 -6.31
N ILE A 77 5.25 12.75 -6.96
CA ILE A 77 4.31 11.62 -6.81
C ILE A 77 4.45 10.56 -7.89
N ASP A 78 5.61 10.57 -8.55
CA ASP A 78 6.04 9.57 -9.51
C ASP A 78 7.00 8.56 -8.89
N LYS A 79 7.59 8.87 -7.72
CA LYS A 79 8.59 8.02 -7.07
C LYS A 79 8.41 7.97 -5.54
N VAL A 80 8.29 6.76 -5.01
CA VAL A 80 8.23 6.49 -3.56
C VAL A 80 9.64 6.24 -3.02
N ASP A 81 10.11 7.10 -2.12
CA ASP A 81 11.49 7.06 -1.58
C ASP A 81 11.65 6.28 -0.26
N GLN A 82 10.64 5.48 0.11
CA GLN A 82 10.69 4.53 1.22
C GLN A 82 10.34 3.12 0.77
N SER A 83 10.83 2.12 1.49
CA SER A 83 10.38 0.74 1.29
C SER A 83 8.99 0.52 1.88
N PHE A 84 8.20 -0.30 1.21
CA PHE A 84 6.84 -0.64 1.64
C PHE A 84 6.47 -2.04 1.14
N CYS A 85 5.52 -2.69 1.82
CA CYS A 85 4.90 -3.89 1.29
C CYS A 85 3.75 -3.46 0.37
N ARG A 86 3.88 -3.75 -0.93
CA ARG A 86 2.83 -3.51 -1.93
C ARG A 86 1.97 -4.76 -2.03
N VAL A 87 0.69 -4.62 -1.73
CA VAL A 87 -0.31 -5.67 -1.82
C VAL A 87 -1.21 -5.35 -3.01
N GLU A 88 -1.19 -6.19 -4.03
CA GLU A 88 -2.09 -6.16 -5.19
C GLU A 88 -3.20 -7.19 -4.96
N GLY A 89 -4.45 -6.71 -4.89
CA GLY A 89 -5.63 -7.52 -4.62
C GLY A 89 -6.59 -7.57 -5.80
N VAL A 90 -7.16 -8.74 -6.07
CA VAL A 90 -8.24 -8.94 -7.05
C VAL A 90 -9.38 -9.71 -6.39
N ALA A 91 -10.53 -9.05 -6.26
CA ALA A 91 -11.74 -9.60 -5.68
C ALA A 91 -12.76 -10.04 -6.77
N PRO A 92 -13.84 -10.76 -6.41
CA PRO A 92 -14.86 -11.18 -7.36
C PRO A 92 -15.49 -10.01 -8.15
N ALA A 93 -15.84 -10.30 -9.40
CA ALA A 93 -16.19 -9.33 -10.44
C ALA A 93 -15.03 -8.40 -10.86
N ALA A 94 -13.79 -8.85 -10.66
CA ALA A 94 -12.57 -8.18 -11.12
C ALA A 94 -12.31 -6.79 -10.49
N ILE A 95 -12.88 -6.51 -9.32
CA ILE A 95 -12.48 -5.35 -8.52
C ILE A 95 -11.01 -5.49 -8.16
N ARG A 96 -10.19 -4.50 -8.52
CA ARG A 96 -8.81 -4.45 -8.08
C ARG A 96 -8.64 -3.41 -7.01
N PHE A 97 -7.74 -3.70 -6.09
CA PHE A 97 -7.31 -2.75 -5.09
C PHE A 97 -5.83 -2.92 -4.84
N GLU A 98 -5.22 -1.86 -4.33
CA GLU A 98 -3.87 -1.92 -3.79
C GLU A 98 -3.85 -1.40 -2.38
N LEU A 99 -3.11 -2.11 -1.52
CA LEU A 99 -2.80 -1.70 -0.16
C LEU A 99 -1.28 -1.54 -0.05
N TRP A 100 -0.84 -0.34 0.35
CA TRP A 100 0.56 -0.02 0.56
C TRP A 100 0.83 0.11 2.06
N LEU A 101 1.72 -0.74 2.56
CA LEU A 101 2.03 -0.86 3.98
C LEU A 101 3.47 -0.36 4.23
N PRO A 102 3.68 0.77 4.91
CA PRO A 102 5.03 1.22 5.24
C PRO A 102 5.72 0.19 6.13
N VAL A 103 6.88 -0.35 5.72
CA VAL A 103 7.58 -1.35 6.54
C VAL A 103 8.19 -0.74 7.80
N ARG A 104 8.38 0.57 7.81
CA ARG A 104 8.81 1.40 8.94
C ARG A 104 8.00 2.69 8.96
N GLY A 105 7.82 3.29 10.13
CA GLY A 105 7.12 4.57 10.24
C GLY A 105 5.61 4.49 10.06
N TRP A 106 5.00 3.31 10.24
CA TRP A 106 3.54 3.21 10.31
C TRP A 106 3.03 4.00 11.52
N ASN A 107 2.08 4.90 11.28
CA ASN A 107 1.50 5.78 12.28
C ASN A 107 0.33 5.13 13.07
N GLY A 108 0.11 3.82 12.89
CA GLY A 108 -0.97 3.07 13.54
C GLY A 108 -2.35 3.27 12.92
N ARG A 109 -2.45 3.97 11.78
CA ARG A 109 -3.72 4.29 11.12
C ARG A 109 -3.79 3.72 9.72
N MET A 110 -5.02 3.34 9.35
CA MET A 110 -5.39 3.01 7.99
C MET A 110 -6.00 4.25 7.31
N LEU A 111 -5.70 4.44 6.03
CA LEU A 111 -6.34 5.43 5.17
C LEU A 111 -6.95 4.72 3.95
N GLY A 112 -8.26 4.79 3.81
CA GLY A 112 -8.94 4.42 2.57
C GLY A 112 -9.04 5.65 1.67
N VAL A 113 -8.53 5.56 0.45
CA VAL A 113 -8.64 6.63 -0.54
C VAL A 113 -9.72 6.28 -1.56
N GLY A 114 -10.55 7.26 -1.89
CA GLY A 114 -11.62 7.12 -2.87
C GLY A 114 -11.20 7.57 -4.26
N ASN A 115 -12.16 7.44 -5.18
CA ASN A 115 -12.02 7.86 -6.56
C ASN A 115 -12.75 9.18 -6.83
N GLY A 116 -12.42 9.82 -7.95
CA GLY A 116 -13.09 11.03 -8.41
C GLY A 116 -14.07 10.77 -9.57
N ALA A 117 -15.27 11.35 -9.49
CA ALA A 117 -16.29 11.27 -10.54
C ALA A 117 -16.52 9.82 -11.03
N MET A 118 -16.46 9.57 -12.34
CA MET A 118 -16.68 8.25 -12.95
C MET A 118 -15.38 7.43 -13.11
N ALA A 119 -14.27 7.89 -12.52
CA ALA A 119 -12.97 7.24 -12.71
C ALA A 119 -12.94 5.83 -12.12
N GLY A 120 -12.53 4.88 -12.95
CA GLY A 120 -12.18 3.53 -12.56
C GLY A 120 -10.67 3.34 -12.70
N ALA A 121 -9.92 3.56 -11.63
CA ALA A 121 -8.48 3.40 -11.63
C ALA A 121 -7.95 3.39 -10.20
N ILE A 122 -6.81 2.75 -9.95
CA ILE A 122 -6.13 2.87 -8.67
C ILE A 122 -5.63 4.33 -8.51
N PRO A 123 -6.01 5.05 -7.44
CA PRO A 123 -5.64 6.46 -7.23
C PRO A 123 -4.23 6.59 -6.64
N TYR A 124 -3.22 6.15 -7.40
CA TYR A 124 -1.84 6.10 -6.89
C TYR A 124 -1.29 7.40 -6.30
N PRO A 125 -1.57 8.61 -6.86
CA PRO A 125 -1.14 9.86 -6.23
C PRO A 125 -1.59 9.99 -4.76
N ALA A 126 -2.85 9.64 -4.47
CA ALA A 126 -3.40 9.68 -3.12
C ALA A 126 -2.81 8.57 -2.24
N ILE A 127 -2.59 7.37 -2.81
CA ILE A 127 -1.95 6.26 -2.10
C ILE A 127 -0.53 6.64 -1.68
N GLN A 128 0.25 7.22 -2.59
CA GLN A 128 1.60 7.68 -2.28
C GLN A 128 1.60 8.77 -1.20
N SER A 129 0.77 9.81 -1.31
CA SER A 129 0.69 10.86 -0.30
C SER A 129 0.40 10.29 1.09
N GLY A 130 -0.53 9.33 1.19
CA GLY A 130 -0.85 8.69 2.46
C GLY A 130 0.29 7.81 2.98
N LEU A 131 0.97 7.07 2.11
CA LEU A 131 2.09 6.21 2.48
C LEU A 131 3.23 7.06 3.06
N GLU A 132 3.55 8.18 2.41
CA GLU A 132 4.56 9.15 2.86
C GLU A 132 4.19 9.82 4.19
N ALA A 133 2.90 9.99 4.47
CA ALA A 133 2.39 10.43 5.77
C ALA A 133 2.31 9.30 6.82
N GLY A 134 2.84 8.11 6.53
CA GLY A 134 2.96 6.98 7.45
C GLY A 134 1.69 6.14 7.62
N TYR A 135 0.67 6.32 6.78
CA TYR A 135 -0.54 5.50 6.84
C TYR A 135 -0.32 4.14 6.15
N ALA A 136 -1.07 3.13 6.59
CA ALA A 136 -1.38 1.98 5.75
C ALA A 136 -2.50 2.39 4.79
N VAL A 137 -2.23 2.48 3.49
CA VAL A 137 -3.17 3.12 2.53
C VAL A 137 -3.74 2.13 1.55
N VAL A 138 -5.06 2.15 1.35
CA VAL A 138 -5.75 1.32 0.36
C VAL A 138 -6.55 2.16 -0.62
N GLY A 139 -6.53 1.79 -1.90
CA GLY A 139 -7.40 2.34 -2.95
C GLY A 139 -7.82 1.28 -3.95
N SER A 140 -8.92 1.51 -4.67
CA SER A 140 -9.50 0.57 -5.63
C SER A 140 -9.77 1.23 -6.98
N ASP A 141 -9.86 0.42 -8.03
CA ASP A 141 -10.33 0.85 -9.34
C ASP A 141 -11.85 0.89 -9.45
N LEU A 142 -12.57 0.60 -8.37
CA LEU A 142 -14.02 0.60 -8.33
C LEU A 142 -14.71 -0.43 -9.23
N GLY A 143 -13.98 -1.45 -9.71
CA GLY A 143 -14.52 -2.53 -10.54
C GLY A 143 -14.43 -2.28 -12.05
N HIS A 144 -13.86 -1.16 -12.50
CA HIS A 144 -13.68 -0.87 -13.92
C HIS A 144 -12.43 -0.05 -14.21
N GLU A 145 -12.11 0.09 -15.50
CA GLU A 145 -11.10 1.03 -15.99
C GLU A 145 -11.74 2.17 -16.76
N GLY A 146 -11.44 3.41 -16.41
CA GLY A 146 -11.98 4.58 -17.09
C GLY A 146 -11.51 5.90 -16.50
N GLY A 147 -11.55 6.94 -17.33
CA GLY A 147 -11.27 8.32 -16.91
C GLY A 147 -12.42 8.95 -16.12
N PHE A 148 -12.17 10.12 -15.54
CA PHE A 148 -13.12 10.87 -14.69
C PHE A 148 -14.51 11.07 -15.28
N TYR A 149 -14.63 11.15 -16.61
CA TYR A 149 -15.90 11.43 -17.30
C TYR A 149 -16.36 10.26 -18.18
N ASP A 150 -15.78 9.07 -18.02
CA ASP A 150 -16.18 7.89 -18.77
C ASP A 150 -17.22 7.07 -17.98
N SER A 151 -18.49 7.27 -18.32
CA SER A 151 -19.60 6.53 -17.71
C SER A 151 -20.03 5.30 -18.52
N ARG A 152 -19.37 5.00 -19.65
CA ARG A 152 -19.78 3.91 -20.56
C ARG A 152 -19.75 2.54 -19.90
N PHE A 153 -18.94 2.37 -18.85
CA PHE A 153 -18.88 1.14 -18.05
C PHE A 153 -20.24 0.75 -17.46
N THR A 154 -21.18 1.70 -17.32
CA THR A 154 -22.52 1.45 -16.75
C THR A 154 -23.52 0.85 -17.76
N ILE A 155 -23.23 0.94 -19.06
CA ILE A 155 -24.19 0.55 -20.11
C ILE A 155 -24.37 -0.97 -20.10
N GLY A 156 -25.58 -1.43 -19.73
CA GLY A 156 -25.90 -2.86 -19.64
C GLY A 156 -25.16 -3.62 -18.52
N ARG A 157 -24.54 -2.89 -17.59
CA ARG A 157 -23.69 -3.45 -16.51
C ARG A 157 -24.08 -2.88 -15.14
N PRO A 158 -25.27 -3.22 -14.62
CA PRO A 158 -25.71 -2.76 -13.29
C PRO A 158 -24.79 -3.25 -12.16
N ASP A 159 -24.10 -4.37 -12.37
CA ASP A 159 -23.08 -4.90 -11.47
C ASP A 159 -21.90 -3.93 -11.29
N LEU A 160 -21.42 -3.31 -12.36
CA LEU A 160 -20.32 -2.32 -12.26
C LEU A 160 -20.77 -1.01 -11.59
N LEU A 161 -22.05 -0.64 -11.75
CA LEU A 161 -22.60 0.51 -11.03
C LEU A 161 -22.68 0.25 -9.52
N VAL A 162 -22.98 -0.98 -9.11
CA VAL A 162 -22.95 -1.41 -7.69
C VAL A 162 -21.52 -1.38 -7.15
N ASP A 163 -20.54 -1.84 -7.94
CA ASP A 163 -19.13 -1.83 -7.58
C ASP A 163 -18.62 -0.41 -7.35
N TRP A 164 -18.87 0.47 -8.33
CA TRP A 164 -18.52 1.88 -8.25
C TRP A 164 -19.25 2.61 -7.12
N GLY A 165 -20.54 2.33 -6.94
CA GLY A 165 -21.37 3.02 -5.97
C GLY A 165 -21.01 2.70 -4.52
N HIS A 166 -20.62 1.45 -4.20
CA HIS A 166 -20.26 1.09 -2.83
C HIS A 166 -19.43 -0.20 -2.67
N ARG A 167 -19.67 -1.24 -3.48
CA ARG A 167 -19.15 -2.58 -3.16
C ARG A 167 -17.63 -2.65 -3.22
N ALA A 168 -16.99 -1.99 -4.18
CA ALA A 168 -15.54 -2.02 -4.32
C ALA A 168 -14.83 -1.39 -3.11
N ASN A 169 -15.31 -0.24 -2.66
CA ASN A 169 -14.78 0.44 -1.46
C ASN A 169 -14.99 -0.39 -0.19
N HIS A 170 -16.12 -1.07 -0.06
CA HIS A 170 -16.37 -1.99 1.05
C HIS A 170 -15.38 -3.16 1.05
N VAL A 171 -15.25 -3.85 -0.09
CA VAL A 171 -14.38 -5.02 -0.23
C VAL A 171 -12.92 -4.68 0.03
N MET A 172 -12.39 -3.60 -0.56
CA MET A 172 -11.00 -3.18 -0.32
C MET A 172 -10.77 -2.85 1.16
N THR A 173 -11.76 -2.27 1.85
CA THR A 173 -11.64 -1.87 3.25
C THR A 173 -11.61 -3.09 4.18
N VAL A 174 -12.47 -4.08 3.92
CA VAL A 174 -12.50 -5.33 4.70
C VAL A 174 -11.18 -6.08 4.56
N GLU A 175 -10.69 -6.25 3.33
CA GLU A 175 -9.42 -6.94 3.08
C GLU A 175 -8.24 -6.16 3.66
N ALA A 176 -8.21 -4.84 3.50
CA ALA A 176 -7.12 -4.04 4.02
C ALA A 176 -7.02 -4.13 5.55
N ARG A 177 -8.15 -4.09 6.27
CA ARG A 177 -8.15 -4.30 7.73
C ARG A 177 -7.57 -5.64 8.15
N ARG A 178 -7.95 -6.71 7.44
CA ARG A 178 -7.44 -8.06 7.70
C ARG A 178 -5.93 -8.15 7.44
N LEU A 179 -5.47 -7.59 6.33
CA LEU A 179 -4.07 -7.62 5.92
C LEU A 179 -3.17 -6.73 6.81
N ILE A 180 -3.67 -5.57 7.23
CA ILE A 180 -2.99 -4.67 8.17
C ILE A 180 -2.75 -5.38 9.51
N ALA A 181 -3.78 -6.04 10.05
CA ALA A 181 -3.63 -6.84 11.28
C ALA A 181 -2.61 -7.97 11.09
N ALA A 182 -2.69 -8.71 9.99
CA ALA A 182 -1.72 -9.77 9.70
C ALA A 182 -0.27 -9.26 9.54
N PHE A 183 -0.08 -8.04 9.04
CA PHE A 183 1.25 -7.48 8.78
C PHE A 183 1.88 -6.84 10.02
N TYR A 184 1.11 -6.09 10.83
CA TYR A 184 1.62 -5.32 11.96
C TYR A 184 1.38 -5.95 13.34
N GLY A 185 0.48 -6.93 13.47
CA GLY A 185 0.07 -7.53 14.75
C GLY A 185 -1.18 -6.88 15.31
#